data_AF-A0AAX2DED4-F1
#
_entry.id   AF-A0AAX2DED4-F1
#
_cell.length_a   1.000
_cell.length_b   1.000
_cell.length_c   1.000
_cell.angle_alpha   90.00
_cell.angle_beta   90.00
_cell.angle_gamma   90.00
#
_symmetry.space_group_name_H-M   'P 1'
#
loop_
_entity.id
_entity.type
_entity.pdbx_description
1 polymer ?
#
loop_
_entity_poly.entity_id
_entity_poly.type
_entity_poly.pdbx_seq_one_letter_code
_entity_poly.pdbx_strand_id
1 'polypeptide(L)' 'MICEKKARYPLSLDLSVKGQAEQEARKNRRRLNAELGLLIEEGLKWREAQSKQAAA' A
#
# COMPACT_ATOMS: atom_id res chain seq x y z
N MET A 1 2.26 21.45 16.54
CA MET A 1 1.82 20.12 16.06
C MET A 1 1.40 20.27 14.61
N ILE A 2 2.18 19.74 13.67
CA ILE A 2 1.79 19.74 12.24
C ILE A 2 0.82 18.58 12.07
N CYS A 3 -0.48 18.87 12.01
CA CYS A 3 -1.50 17.88 11.70
C CYS A 3 -1.40 17.55 10.20
N GLU A 4 -0.68 16.48 9.88
CA GLU A 4 -0.60 15.96 8.52
C GLU A 4 -2.01 15.55 8.04
N LYS A 5 -2.53 16.28 7.05
CA LYS A 5 -3.89 16.09 6.54
C LYS A 5 -3.93 14.81 5.70
N LYS A 6 -4.39 13.70 6.31
CA LYS A 6 -4.65 12.46 5.57
C LYS A 6 -5.84 12.67 4.63
N ALA A 7 -5.59 12.63 3.32
CA ALA A 7 -6.66 12.60 2.33
C ALA A 7 -7.41 11.27 2.44
N ARG A 8 -8.74 11.31 2.58
CA ARG A 8 -9.58 10.11 2.51
C ARG A 8 -9.85 9.81 1.05
N TYR A 9 -9.24 8.73 0.55
CA TYR A 9 -9.46 8.27 -0.81
C TYR A 9 -10.39 7.05 -0.80
N PRO A 10 -11.57 7.11 -1.43
CA PRO A 10 -12.42 5.93 -1.60
C PRO A 10 -11.74 4.99 -2.61
N LEU A 11 -11.29 3.84 -2.13
CA LEU A 11 -10.59 2.84 -2.94
C LEU A 11 -11.54 1.71 -3.31
N SER A 12 -11.80 1.54 -4.60
CA SER A 12 -12.53 0.39 -5.15
C SER A 12 -11.53 -0.72 -5.49
N LEU A 13 -11.61 -1.83 -4.77
CA LEU A 13 -10.79 -3.03 -5.00
C LEU A 13 -11.68 -4.23 -5.23
N ASP A 14 -11.19 -5.19 -6.01
CA ASP A 14 -11.77 -6.52 -6.05
C ASP A 14 -11.76 -7.16 -4.67
N LEU A 15 -12.81 -7.93 -4.37
CA LEU A 15 -12.98 -8.60 -3.07
C LEU A 15 -11.82 -9.55 -2.75
N SER A 16 -11.28 -10.22 -3.77
CA SER A 16 -10.10 -11.08 -3.66
C SER A 16 -8.88 -10.31 -3.13
N VAL A 17 -8.57 -9.17 -3.76
CA VAL A 17 -7.42 -8.32 -3.42
C VAL A 17 -7.59 -7.74 -2.02
N LYS A 18 -8.80 -7.27 -1.68
CA LYS A 18 -9.11 -6.80 -0.33
C LYS A 18 -8.91 -7.91 0.72
N GLY A 19 -9.37 -9.13 0.44
CA GLY A 19 -9.21 -10.27 1.33
C GLY A 19 -7.74 -10.61 1.60
N GLN A 20 -6.89 -10.55 0.57
CA GLN A 20 -5.45 -10.74 0.72
C GLN A 20 -4.82 -9.64 1.60
N ALA A 21 -5.14 -8.37 1.35
CA ALA A 21 -4.63 -7.26 2.15
C ALA A 21 -5.08 -7.35 3.63
N GLU A 22 -6.30 -7.83 3.90
CA GLU A 22 -6.78 -8.08 5.26
C GLU A 22 -6.02 -9.20 5.97
N GLN A 23 -5.66 -10.27 5.25
CA GLN A 23 -4.84 -11.34 5.82
C GLN A 23 -3.45 -10.86 6.19
N GLU A 24 -2.79 -10.10 5.31
CA GLU A 24 -1.47 -9.51 5.59
C GLU A 24 -1.53 -8.52 6.75
N ALA A 25 -2.56 -7.68 6.81
CA ALA A 25 -2.77 -6.76 7.93
C ALA A 25 -2.91 -7.51 9.27
N ARG A 26 -3.65 -8.63 9.29
CA ARG A 26 -3.80 -9.48 10.48
C ARG A 26 -2.48 -10.13 10.88
N LYS A 27 -1.72 -10.69 9.93
CA LYS A 27 -0.39 -11.28 10.19
C LYS A 27 0.57 -10.26 10.79
N ASN A 28 0.58 -9.04 10.26
CA ASN A 28 1.46 -7.96 10.68
C ASN A 28 0.94 -7.19 11.92
N ARG A 29 -0.23 -7.58 12.49
CA ARG A 29 -0.91 -6.89 13.60
C ARG A 29 -1.11 -5.40 13.35
N ARG A 30 -1.46 -5.04 12.11
CA ARG A 30 -1.69 -3.66 11.65
C ARG A 30 -3.15 -3.46 11.27
N ARG A 31 -3.57 -2.20 11.27
CA ARG A 31 -4.86 -1.81 10.68
C ARG A 31 -4.76 -1.91 9.16
N LEU A 32 -5.84 -2.33 8.50
CA LEU A 32 -5.90 -2.49 7.04
C LEU A 32 -5.38 -1.25 6.30
N ASN A 33 -5.79 -0.04 6.69
CA ASN A 33 -5.33 1.19 6.02
C ASN A 33 -3.83 1.46 6.16
N ALA A 34 -3.22 1.05 7.29
CA ALA A 34 -1.77 1.20 7.47
C ALA A 34 -1.02 0.20 6.58
N GLU A 35 -1.53 -1.03 6.49
CA GLU A 35 -0.96 -2.06 5.63
C GLU A 35 -1.11 -1.71 4.15
N LEU A 36 -2.29 -1.24 3.73
CA LEU A 36 -2.51 -0.77 2.36
C LEU A 36 -1.55 0.37 1.99
N GLY A 37 -1.29 1.30 2.89
CA GLY A 37 -0.29 2.35 2.68
C GLY A 37 1.10 1.77 2.41
N LEU A 38 1.55 0.83 3.24
CA LEU A 38 2.85 0.19 3.10
C LEU A 38 2.97 -0.62 1.79
N LEU A 39 1.94 -1.41 1.45
CA LEU A 39 1.91 -2.17 0.20
C LEU A 39 1.97 -1.26 -1.03
N ILE A 40 1.30 -0.10 -0.98
CA ILE A 40 1.37 0.91 -2.05
C ILE A 40 2.77 1.50 -2.14
N GLU A 41 3.37 1.91 -1.02
CA GLU A 41 4.73 2.47 -0.97
C GLU A 41 5.78 1.48 -1.49
N GLU A 42 5.70 0.21 -1.08
CA GLU A 42 6.58 -0.85 -1.56
C GLU A 42 6.39 -1.09 -3.07
N GLY A 43 5.16 -1.12 -3.55
CA GLY A 43 4.86 -1.25 -4.98
C GLY A 43 5.39 -0.08 -5.81
N LEU A 44 5.32 1.15 -5.30
CA LEU A 44 5.90 2.34 -5.95
C LEU A 44 7.43 2.25 -6.01
N LYS A 45 8.08 1.91 -4.90
CA LYS A 45 9.54 1.71 -4.85
C LYS A 45 9.99 0.60 -5.79
N TRP A 46 9.24 -0.50 -5.86
CA TRP A 46 9.53 -1.61 -6.77
C TRP A 46 9.46 -1.18 -8.24
N ARG A 47 8.44 -0.39 -8.63
CA ARG A 47 8.33 0.15 -10.00
C ARG A 47 9.43 1.15 -10.34
N GLU A 48 9.82 1.98 -9.39
CA GLU A 48 10.93 2.93 -9.56
C GLU A 48 12.26 2.18 -9.77
N ALA A 49 12.53 1.15 -8.96
CA ALA A 49 13.71 0.32 -9.08
C ALA A 49 13.77 -0.41 -10.43
N GLN A 50 12.63 -0.97 -10.89
CA GLN A 50 12.54 -1.60 -12.21
C GLN A 50 12.78 -0.60 -13.36
N SER A 51 12.21 0.60 -13.26
CA SER A 51 12.38 1.64 -14.29
C SER A 51 13.84 2.08 -14.42
N LYS A 52 14.58 2.12 -13.31
CA LYS A 52 16.02 2.44 -13.30
C LYS A 52 16.89 1.30 -13.82
N GLN A 53 16.48 0.04 -13.65
CA GLN A 53 17.20 -1.14 -14.17
C GLN A 53 16.94 -1.38 -15.67
N ALA A 54 15.79 -0.99 -16.20
CA ALA A 54 15.48 -1.13 -17.64
C ALA A 54 16.16 -0.07 -18.52
N ALA A 55 16.88 0.89 -17.93
CA ALA A 55 17.62 1.95 -18.62
C ALA A 55 19.14 1.78 -18.58
N ALA A 56 19.65 0.62 -18.13
CA ALA A 56 21.07 0.28 -18.03
C ALA A 56 21.47 -0.80 -19.02
#